data_AF-A0A1S2K8N3-F1
#
_entry.id   AF-A0A1S2K8N3-F1
#
_cell.length_a   1.000
_cell.length_b   1.000
_cell.length_c   1.000
_cell.angle_alpha   90.00
_cell.angle_beta   90.00
_cell.angle_gamma   90.00
#
_symmetry.space_group_name_H-M   'P 1'
#
loop_
_entity.id
_entity.type
_entity.pdbx_description
1 polymer ?
#
loop_
_entity_poly.entity_id
_entity_poly.type
_entity_poly.pdbx_seq_one_letter_code
_entity_poly.pdbx_strand_id
1 'polypeptide(L)'
;MTTSPEPTGLETLADLVSAVAGDRGAANKLTFEQLAERSVDPRTGYQPSPNLLWRLARQKGVKVNPELVSALAVGLSKPLERVQAAAAFEFTGYIATKVEGGTLVHALGADVSDTPKANEVLSRWAQEHEDDSSAD
;
A
#
# COMPACT_ATOMS: atom_id res chain seq x y z
N MET A 1 -0.92 -14.90 -23.00
CA MET A 1 -0.44 -14.87 -21.60
C MET A 1 -1.16 -13.73 -20.91
N THR A 2 -2.31 -13.99 -20.31
CA THR A 2 -3.08 -13.03 -19.52
C THR A 2 -2.55 -13.08 -18.09
N THR A 3 -1.64 -12.17 -17.75
CA THR A 3 -1.29 -11.91 -16.35
C THR A 3 -2.50 -11.26 -15.67
N SER A 4 -3.24 -12.05 -14.90
CA SER A 4 -4.21 -11.53 -13.93
C SER A 4 -3.53 -10.47 -13.07
N PRO A 5 -4.15 -9.29 -12.87
CA PRO A 5 -3.64 -8.34 -11.88
C PRO A 5 -3.73 -9.02 -10.50
N GLU A 6 -2.59 -9.35 -9.90
CA GLU A 6 -2.60 -9.89 -8.54
C GLU A 6 -3.21 -8.85 -7.58
N PRO A 7 -4.13 -9.25 -6.70
CA PRO A 7 -4.74 -8.34 -5.75
C PRO A 7 -3.65 -7.81 -4.80
N THR A 8 -3.20 -6.59 -5.05
CA THR A 8 -2.37 -5.83 -4.12
C THR A 8 -3.35 -5.14 -3.16
N GLY A 9 -3.70 -5.74 -2.03
CA GLY A 9 -4.66 -5.06 -1.15
C GLY A 9 -5.27 -5.77 0.07
N LEU A 10 -4.79 -6.94 0.49
CA LEU A 10 -5.29 -7.58 1.72
C LEU A 10 -4.34 -7.48 2.92
N GLU A 11 -3.19 -6.82 2.73
CA GLU A 11 -2.14 -6.69 3.74
C GLU A 11 -2.13 -5.26 4.28
N THR A 12 -2.20 -5.10 5.59
CA THR A 12 -2.07 -3.78 6.25
C THR A 12 -0.60 -3.40 6.42
N LEU A 13 -0.32 -2.13 6.71
CA LEU A 13 1.03 -1.69 7.04
C LEU A 13 1.53 -2.37 8.33
N ALA A 14 0.64 -2.62 9.28
CA ALA A 14 0.89 -3.41 10.47
C ALA A 14 1.29 -4.86 10.14
N ASP A 15 0.63 -5.50 9.17
CA ASP A 15 0.98 -6.87 8.72
C ASP A 15 2.38 -6.90 8.10
N LEU A 16 2.68 -5.95 7.20
CA LEU A 16 3.99 -5.81 6.57
C LEU A 16 5.12 -5.67 7.60
N VAL A 17 4.92 -4.82 8.62
CA VAL A 17 5.91 -4.62 9.68
C VAL A 17 6.01 -5.87 10.57
N SER A 18 4.88 -6.47 10.94
CA SER A 18 4.85 -7.66 11.81
C SER A 18 5.42 -8.91 11.14
N ALA A 19 5.43 -8.98 9.81
CA ALA A 19 6.05 -10.06 9.05
C ALA A 19 7.59 -10.03 9.18
N VAL A 20 8.18 -8.83 9.26
CA VAL A 20 9.64 -8.64 9.23
C VAL A 20 10.22 -8.40 10.63
N ALA A 21 9.49 -7.72 11.50
CA ALA A 21 9.94 -7.33 12.83
C ALA A 21 9.03 -7.87 13.95
N GLY A 22 9.64 -8.09 15.11
CA GLY A 22 8.95 -8.56 16.30
C GLY A 22 9.73 -8.25 17.57
N ASP A 23 9.20 -8.74 18.69
CA ASP A 23 9.88 -8.61 19.98
C ASP A 23 11.22 -9.36 19.96
N ARG A 24 12.17 -8.93 20.81
CA ARG A 24 13.50 -9.54 20.91
C ARG A 24 13.37 -11.03 21.23
N GLY A 25 14.01 -11.87 20.41
CA GLY A 25 13.94 -13.34 20.54
C GLY A 25 12.88 -13.99 19.65
N ALA A 26 12.11 -13.23 18.88
CA ALA A 26 11.28 -13.78 17.80
C ALA A 26 12.18 -14.41 16.73
N ALA A 27 12.05 -15.72 16.53
CA ALA A 27 12.84 -16.45 15.55
C ALA A 27 12.64 -15.86 14.14
N ASN A 28 13.74 -15.64 13.43
CA ASN A 28 13.76 -15.14 12.05
C ASN A 28 13.13 -13.75 11.83
N LYS A 29 12.97 -12.93 12.88
CA LYS A 29 12.53 -11.53 12.77
C LYS A 29 13.61 -10.56 13.22
N LEU A 30 13.61 -9.37 12.62
CA LEU A 30 14.36 -8.24 13.12
C LEU A 30 13.74 -7.75 14.44
N THR A 31 14.54 -7.15 15.31
CA THR A 31 13.97 -6.31 16.37
C THR A 31 13.46 -5.01 15.75
N PHE A 32 12.55 -4.31 16.45
CA PHE A 32 12.08 -3.01 15.99
C PHE A 32 13.21 -1.97 15.92
N GLU A 33 14.26 -2.10 16.73
CA GLU A 33 15.46 -1.27 16.61
C GLU A 33 16.18 -1.53 15.29
N GLN A 34 16.41 -2.80 14.95
CA GLN A 34 17.09 -3.16 13.70
C GLN A 34 16.29 -2.76 12.46
N LEU A 35 14.96 -2.85 12.52
CA LEU A 35 14.11 -2.37 11.43
C LEU A 35 14.16 -0.84 11.32
N ALA A 36 14.12 -0.12 12.45
CA ALA A 36 14.22 1.34 12.47
C ALA A 36 15.55 1.82 11.89
N GLU A 37 16.67 1.17 12.20
CA GLU A 37 18.00 1.49 11.66
C GLU A 37 18.07 1.40 10.12
N ARG A 38 17.29 0.49 9.53
CA ARG A 38 17.25 0.28 8.07
C ARG A 38 16.19 1.13 7.37
N SER A 39 15.22 1.64 8.13
CA SER A 39 14.10 2.39 7.59
C SER A 39 14.44 3.86 7.51
N VAL A 40 15.17 4.28 6.48
CA VAL A 40 15.52 5.69 6.27
C VAL A 40 14.94 6.16 4.95
N ASP A 41 14.16 7.24 4.98
CA ASP A 41 13.67 7.87 3.75
C ASP A 41 14.85 8.49 2.99
N PRO A 42 15.16 8.01 1.77
CA PRO A 42 16.32 8.45 1.02
C PRO A 42 16.24 9.93 0.61
N ARG A 43 15.05 10.53 0.62
CA ARG A 43 14.84 11.93 0.22
C ARG A 43 15.06 12.91 1.36
N THR A 44 14.60 12.58 2.56
CA THR A 44 14.54 13.51 3.70
C THR A 44 15.49 13.13 4.83
N GLY A 45 16.00 11.89 4.85
CA GLY A 45 16.72 11.33 5.98
C GLY A 45 15.80 10.98 7.16
N TYR A 46 14.47 11.06 7.00
CA TYR A 46 13.53 10.68 8.04
C TYR A 46 13.72 9.21 8.42
N GLN A 47 13.80 8.96 9.73
CA GLN A 47 13.93 7.63 10.30
C GLN A 47 12.88 7.45 11.41
N PRO A 48 12.00 6.43 11.34
CA PRO A 48 11.01 6.19 12.38
C PRO A 48 11.69 5.64 13.64
N SER A 49 11.14 5.97 14.80
CA SER A 49 11.64 5.39 16.05
C SER A 49 11.23 3.92 16.19
N PRO A 50 12.01 3.08 16.91
CA PRO A 50 11.64 1.69 17.19
C PRO A 50 10.26 1.55 17.85
N ASN A 51 9.94 2.48 18.76
CA ASN A 51 8.63 2.50 19.44
C ASN A 51 7.48 2.82 18.48
N LEU A 52 7.70 3.67 17.47
CA LEU A 52 6.69 3.94 16.44
C LEU A 52 6.40 2.68 15.63
N LEU A 53 7.44 1.93 15.24
CA LEU A 53 7.30 0.66 14.52
C LEU A 53 6.60 -0.41 15.36
N TRP A 54 6.94 -0.51 16.64
CA TRP A 54 6.25 -1.39 17.59
C TRP A 54 4.76 -1.04 17.72
N ARG A 55 4.42 0.26 17.81
CA ARG A 55 3.03 0.71 17.88
C ARG A 55 2.28 0.38 16.60
N LEU A 56 2.92 0.61 15.45
CA LEU A 56 2.37 0.31 14.13
C LEU A 56 2.06 -1.18 13.98
N ALA A 57 3.02 -2.04 14.31
CA ALA A 57 2.84 -3.50 14.29
C ALA A 57 1.68 -3.98 15.18
N ARG A 58 1.36 -3.24 16.25
CA ARG A 58 0.27 -3.54 17.19
C ARG A 58 -1.02 -2.76 16.91
N GLN A 59 -1.12 -2.10 15.74
CA GLN A 59 -2.26 -1.28 15.34
C GLN A 59 -2.64 -0.20 16.38
N LYS A 60 -1.64 0.30 17.12
CA LYS A 60 -1.82 1.30 18.18
C LYS A 60 -1.73 2.71 17.62
N GLY A 61 -2.73 3.09 16.82
CA GLY A 61 -3.04 4.45 16.36
C GLY A 61 -1.79 5.26 16.04
N VAL A 62 -1.17 4.98 14.89
CA VAL A 62 0.02 5.70 14.41
C VAL A 62 -0.42 6.66 13.32
N LYS A 63 0.10 7.88 13.33
CA LYS A 63 -0.12 8.81 12.21
C LYS A 63 0.80 8.38 11.07
N VAL A 64 0.23 7.93 9.96
CA VAL A 64 1.01 7.65 8.75
C VAL A 64 1.19 8.92 7.95
N ASN A 65 2.42 9.15 7.49
CA ASN A 65 2.81 10.22 6.60
C ASN A 65 3.66 9.67 5.44
N PRO A 66 3.90 10.46 4.37
CA PRO A 66 4.67 9.99 3.21
C PRO A 66 6.11 9.58 3.53
N GLU A 67 6.77 10.30 4.45
CA GLU A 67 8.15 10.02 4.86
C GLU A 67 8.27 8.65 5.55
N LEU A 68 7.31 8.31 6.43
CA LEU A 68 7.24 7.01 7.08
C LEU A 68 7.05 5.88 6.06
N VAL A 69 6.15 6.07 5.09
CA VAL A 69 5.89 5.07 4.04
C VAL A 69 7.14 4.86 3.17
N SER A 70 7.83 5.93 2.79
CA SER A 70 9.09 5.89 2.04
C SER A 70 10.19 5.15 2.83
N ALA A 71 10.38 5.53 4.10
CA ALA A 71 11.35 4.89 4.98
C ALA A 71 11.07 3.39 5.18
N LEU A 72 9.80 3.02 5.35
CA LEU A 72 9.39 1.62 5.50
C LEU A 72 9.59 0.80 4.23
N ALA A 73 9.39 1.38 3.04
CA ALA A 73 9.68 0.69 1.79
C ALA A 73 11.15 0.26 1.71
N VAL A 74 12.07 1.14 2.13
CA VAL A 74 13.50 0.82 2.23
C VAL A 74 13.76 -0.24 3.30
N GLY A 75 13.30 -0.01 4.54
CA GLY A 75 13.59 -0.89 5.67
C GLY A 75 13.01 -2.30 5.53
N LEU A 76 11.85 -2.43 4.89
CA LEU A 76 11.21 -3.71 4.58
C LEU A 76 11.71 -4.34 3.27
N SER A 77 12.53 -3.62 2.50
CA SER A 77 13.00 -4.02 1.17
C SER A 77 11.82 -4.40 0.25
N LYS A 78 10.80 -3.53 0.19
CA LYS A 78 9.60 -3.73 -0.65
C LYS A 78 9.37 -2.54 -1.59
N PRO A 79 8.67 -2.76 -2.72
CA PRO A 79 8.27 -1.67 -3.60
C PRO A 79 7.44 -0.61 -2.86
N LEU A 80 7.70 0.67 -3.15
CA LEU A 80 7.02 1.79 -2.50
C LEU A 80 5.49 1.70 -2.70
N GLU A 81 5.08 1.32 -3.90
CA GLU A 81 3.67 1.19 -4.30
C GLU A 81 2.93 0.17 -3.43
N ARG A 82 3.60 -0.93 -3.05
CA ARG A 82 3.02 -1.95 -2.16
C ARG A 82 2.83 -1.43 -0.74
N VAL A 83 3.81 -0.69 -0.21
CA VAL A 83 3.72 -0.11 1.13
C VAL A 83 2.69 1.01 1.18
N GLN A 84 2.57 1.81 0.11
CA GLN A 84 1.52 2.81 -0.05
C GLN A 84 0.13 2.18 -0.10
N ALA A 85 -0.05 1.08 -0.84
CA ALA A 85 -1.31 0.36 -0.90
C ALA A 85 -1.69 -0.20 0.48
N ALA A 86 -0.75 -0.81 1.20
CA ALA A 86 -0.97 -1.32 2.55
C ALA A 86 -1.32 -0.23 3.57
N ALA A 87 -0.65 0.92 3.47
CA ALA A 87 -0.97 2.09 4.28
C ALA A 87 -2.37 2.64 3.95
N ALA A 88 -2.73 2.76 2.67
CA ALA A 88 -4.07 3.19 2.26
C ALA A 88 -5.16 2.22 2.76
N PHE A 89 -4.91 0.92 2.66
CA PHE A 89 -5.83 -0.11 3.14
C PHE A 89 -6.01 -0.05 4.66
N GLU A 90 -4.94 0.10 5.44
CA GLU A 90 -5.02 0.18 6.91
C GLU A 90 -5.87 1.36 7.42
N PHE A 91 -5.83 2.50 6.72
CA PHE A 91 -6.59 3.69 7.13
C PHE A 91 -8.02 3.72 6.61
N THR A 92 -8.23 3.19 5.40
CA THR A 92 -9.50 3.39 4.70
C THR A 92 -10.36 2.13 4.64
N GLY A 93 -9.76 0.95 4.81
CA GLY A 93 -10.42 -0.34 4.58
C GLY A 93 -10.77 -0.61 3.12
N TYR A 94 -10.37 0.28 2.19
CA TYR A 94 -10.63 0.15 0.76
C TYR A 94 -9.40 -0.36 0.01
N ILE A 95 -9.65 -1.14 -1.03
CA ILE A 95 -8.67 -1.73 -1.93
C ILE A 95 -8.58 -0.86 -3.19
N ALA A 96 -7.37 -0.59 -3.65
CA ALA A 96 -7.11 0.07 -4.93
C ALA A 96 -6.69 -0.96 -5.97
N THR A 97 -7.44 -1.02 -7.08
CA THR A 97 -7.17 -1.93 -8.21
C THR A 97 -6.89 -1.10 -9.46
N LYS A 98 -5.76 -1.39 -10.13
CA LYS A 98 -5.45 -0.75 -11.41
C LYS A 98 -6.30 -1.38 -12.51
N VAL A 99 -6.97 -0.54 -13.29
CA VAL A 99 -7.86 -0.93 -14.38
C VAL A 99 -7.49 -0.14 -15.64
N GLU A 100 -8.00 -0.57 -16.79
CA GLU A 100 -7.88 0.22 -18.01
C GLU A 100 -8.56 1.58 -17.81
N GLY A 101 -7.88 2.67 -18.16
CA GLY A 101 -8.38 4.04 -17.95
C GLY A 101 -8.22 4.63 -16.54
N GLY A 102 -7.71 3.89 -15.53
CA GLY A 102 -7.44 4.50 -14.22
C GLY A 102 -7.21 3.56 -13.04
N THR A 103 -7.52 4.07 -11.84
CA THR A 103 -7.44 3.34 -10.57
C THR A 103 -8.81 3.32 -9.90
N LEU A 104 -9.33 2.13 -9.61
CA LEU A 104 -10.60 1.94 -8.90
C LEU A 104 -10.36 1.69 -7.41
N VAL A 105 -11.09 2.39 -6.55
CA VAL A 105 -11.09 2.17 -5.09
C VAL A 105 -12.40 1.51 -4.67
N HIS A 106 -12.35 0.35 -4.03
CA HIS A 106 -13.54 -0.45 -3.69
C HIS A 106 -13.42 -1.12 -2.32
N ALA A 107 -14.55 -1.51 -1.72
CA ALA A 107 -14.57 -2.23 -0.44
C ALA A 107 -14.03 -3.66 -0.57
N LEU A 108 -13.47 -4.16 0.53
CA LEU A 108 -13.07 -5.57 0.65
C LEU A 108 -14.26 -6.49 0.35
N GLY A 109 -14.08 -7.43 -0.59
CA GLY A 109 -15.12 -8.37 -1.00
C GLY A 109 -16.10 -7.85 -2.05
N ALA A 110 -15.97 -6.59 -2.48
CA ALA A 110 -16.68 -6.11 -3.66
C ALA A 110 -16.01 -6.68 -4.93
N ASP A 111 -16.77 -7.44 -5.71
CA ASP A 111 -16.33 -7.90 -7.02
C ASP A 111 -16.40 -6.73 -8.02
N VAL A 112 -15.22 -6.28 -8.45
CA VAL A 112 -15.08 -5.21 -9.45
C VAL A 112 -15.69 -5.61 -10.78
N SER A 113 -15.63 -6.90 -11.15
CA SER A 113 -16.21 -7.41 -12.38
C SER A 113 -17.75 -7.48 -12.34
N ASP A 114 -18.33 -7.50 -11.14
CA ASP A 114 -19.76 -7.66 -10.88
C ASP A 114 -20.44 -6.35 -10.42
N THR A 115 -19.80 -5.21 -10.68
CA THR A 115 -20.37 -3.87 -10.42
C THR A 115 -20.68 -3.15 -11.74
N PRO A 116 -21.91 -3.32 -12.30
CA PRO A 116 -22.31 -2.72 -13.58
C PRO A 116 -22.05 -1.21 -13.65
N LYS A 117 -22.21 -0.51 -12.52
CA LYS A 117 -21.99 0.93 -12.41
C LYS A 117 -20.50 1.32 -12.45
N ALA A 118 -19.60 0.47 -11.97
CA ALA A 118 -18.16 0.70 -12.08
C ALA A 118 -17.72 0.52 -13.54
N ASN A 119 -18.19 -0.52 -14.21
CA ASN A 119 -17.93 -0.77 -15.63
C ASN A 119 -18.46 0.35 -16.52
N GLU A 120 -19.64 0.91 -16.21
CA GLU A 120 -20.21 2.05 -16.93
C GLU A 120 -19.35 3.32 -16.78
N VAL A 121 -18.88 3.61 -15.56
CA VAL A 121 -17.99 4.75 -15.31
C VAL A 121 -16.64 4.58 -16.01
N LEU A 122 -16.06 3.38 -15.98
CA LEU A 122 -14.80 3.06 -16.67
C LEU A 122 -14.95 3.17 -18.19
N SER A 123 -16.06 2.69 -18.75
CA SER A 123 -16.34 2.77 -20.19
C SER A 123 -16.49 4.22 -20.65
N ARG A 124 -17.15 5.07 -19.85
CA ARG A 124 -17.28 6.50 -20.14
C ARG A 124 -15.93 7.21 -20.14
N TRP A 125 -15.07 6.92 -19.16
CA TRP A 125 -13.74 7.53 -19.10
C TRP A 125 -12.82 7.04 -20.23
N ALA A 126 -12.95 5.78 -20.64
CA ALA A 126 -12.22 5.27 -21.81
C ALA A 126 -12.61 6.03 -23.09
N GLN A 127 -13.90 6.30 -23.30
CA GLN A 127 -14.38 7.09 -24.44
C GLN A 127 -13.90 8.55 -24.42
N GLU A 128 -13.93 9.20 -23.26
CA GLU A 128 -13.43 10.57 -23.10
C GLU A 128 -11.93 10.67 -23.46
N HIS A 129 -11.13 9.65 -23.15
CA HIS A 129 -9.71 9.60 -23.49
C HIS A 129 -9.41 9.32 -24.97
N GLU A 130 -10.29 8.61 -25.68
CA GLU A 130 -10.16 8.40 -27.13
C GLU A 130 -10.55 9.66 -27.93
N ASP A 131 -11.56 10.40 -27.48
CA ASP A 131 -12.01 11.63 -28.13
C ASP A 131 -10.96 12.75 -28.03
N ASP A 132 -10.25 12.87 -26.90
CA ASP A 132 -9.18 13.87 -26.70
C ASP A 132 -7.90 13.54 -27.50
N SER A 133 -7.68 12.26 -27.83
CA SER A 133 -6.57 11.80 -28.69
C SER A 133 -6.84 12.00 -30.19
N SER A 134 -8.07 12.36 -30.57
CA SER A 134 -8.52 12.48 -31.96
C SER A 134 -8.56 13.92 -32.47
N ALA A 135 -8.21 14.88 -31.61
CA ALA A 135 -8.34 16.32 -31.83
C ALA A 135 -7.00 17.06 -32.08
N ASP A 136 -5.90 16.34 -32.29
CA ASP A 136 -4.56 16.87 -32.63
C ASP A 136 -4.11 16.46 -34.05
#